data_AF-A0A266N8D8-F1
#
_entry.id   AF-A0A266N8D8-F1
#
_cell.length_a   1.000
_cell.length_b   1.000
_cell.length_c   1.000
_cell.angle_alpha   90.00
_cell.angle_beta   90.00
_cell.angle_gamma   90.00
#
_symmetry.space_group_name_H-M   'P 1'
#
loop_
_entity.id
_entity.type
_entity.pdbx_description
1 polymer ?
#
loop_
_entity_poly.entity_id
_entity_poly.type
_entity_poly.pdbx_seq_one_letter_code
_entity_poly.pdbx_strand_id
1 'polypeptide(L)' 'MRQRSSYPKSFKAQVVQECLQPGASISSVAISHGINANVIRKWLPLFRDHPNRRAPGSGDDREIR' A
#
# COMPACT_ATOMS: atom_id res chain seq x y z
N MET A 1 3.29 -8.80 20.56
CA MET A 1 3.18 -9.38 19.20
C MET A 1 2.73 -8.28 18.27
N ARG A 2 3.63 -7.68 17.47
CA ARG A 2 3.23 -6.66 16.49
C ARG A 2 2.50 -7.39 15.37
N GLN A 3 1.16 -7.34 15.38
CA GLN A 3 0.37 -7.83 14.26
C GLN A 3 0.90 -7.13 13.01
N ARG A 4 1.44 -7.91 12.08
CA ARG A 4 1.82 -7.44 10.77
C ARG A 4 0.52 -7.22 10.02
N SER A 5 -0.15 -6.10 10.32
CA SER A 5 -1.41 -5.73 9.68
C SER A 5 -1.15 -5.74 8.18
N SER A 6 -1.73 -6.71 7.50
CA SER A 6 -1.58 -6.86 6.07
C SER A 6 -2.55 -5.86 5.46
N TYR A 7 -2.04 -4.76 4.90
CA TYR A 7 -2.90 -3.80 4.24
C TYR A 7 -3.64 -4.49 3.08
N PRO A 8 -4.96 -4.29 2.94
CA PRO A 8 -5.73 -4.88 1.85
C PRO A 8 -5.20 -4.40 0.50
N LYS A 9 -5.33 -5.23 -0.53
CA LYS A 9 -4.79 -4.92 -1.87
C LYS A 9 -5.42 -3.66 -2.46
N SER A 10 -6.72 -3.48 -2.23
CA SER A 10 -7.51 -2.30 -2.62
C SER A 10 -6.93 -1.03 -2.03
N PHE A 11 -6.59 -1.07 -0.74
CA PHE A 11 -5.99 0.07 -0.03
C PHE A 11 -4.58 0.40 -0.56
N LYS A 12 -3.75 -0.62 -0.78
CA LYS A 12 -2.43 -0.43 -1.39
C LYS A 12 -2.54 0.21 -2.78
N ALA A 13 -3.49 -0.25 -3.61
CA ALA A 13 -3.74 0.30 -4.94
C ALA A 13 -4.15 1.77 -4.87
N GLN A 14 -5.07 2.11 -3.96
CA GLN A 14 -5.54 3.49 -3.75
C GLN A 14 -4.38 4.41 -3.35
N VAL A 15 -3.56 3.99 -2.39
CA VAL A 15 -2.40 4.76 -1.92
C VAL A 15 -1.35 4.95 -3.02
N VAL A 16 -1.07 3.91 -3.81
CA VAL A 16 -0.13 3.98 -4.94
C VAL A 16 -0.68 4.88 -6.05
N GLN A 17 -1.98 4.82 -6.33
CA GLN A 17 -2.65 5.67 -7.31
C GLN A 17 -2.63 7.14 -6.89
N GLU A 18 -2.83 7.42 -5.60
CA GLU A 18 -2.65 8.78 -5.08
C GLU A 18 -1.21 9.28 -5.21
N CYS A 19 -0.22 8.41 -4.97
CA CYS A 19 1.19 8.74 -5.17
C CYS A 19 1.58 8.95 -6.65
N LEU A 20 0.76 8.45 -7.59
CA LEU A 20 0.95 8.65 -9.03
C LEU A 20 0.34 9.97 -9.50
N GLN A 21 -0.42 10.69 -8.66
CA GLN A 21 -0.97 11.99 -9.03
C GLN A 21 0.15 13.04 -9.17
N PRO A 22 0.14 13.87 -10.24
CA PRO A 22 1.12 14.92 -10.42
C PRO A 22 1.02 15.95 -9.28
N GLY A 23 2.07 16.04 -8.45
CA GLY A 23 2.13 16.92 -7.28
C GLY A 23 1.92 16.22 -5.93
N ALA A 24 1.45 14.97 -5.92
CA ALA A 24 1.36 14.19 -4.70
C ALA A 24 2.72 13.58 -4.33
N SER A 25 3.21 13.91 -3.13
CA SER A 25 4.43 13.29 -2.59
C SER A 25 4.08 12.05 -1.79
N ILE A 26 4.88 10.98 -1.94
CA ILE A 26 4.73 9.74 -1.16
C ILE A 26 4.63 10.01 0.35
N SER A 27 5.41 10.98 0.85
CA SER A 27 5.37 11.40 2.25
C SER A 27 4.04 12.06 2.65
N SER A 28 3.45 12.86 1.75
CA SER A 28 2.16 13.52 2.00
C SER A 28 1.03 12.50 2.04
N VAL A 29 1.01 11.57 1.09
CA VAL A 29 0.05 10.45 1.05
C VAL A 29 0.23 9.54 2.27
N ALA A 30 1.48 9.23 2.64
CA ALA A 30 1.79 8.51 3.87
C ALA A 30 1.20 9.16 5.12
N ILE A 31 1.37 10.48 5.28
CA ILE A 31 0.85 11.23 6.43
C ILE A 31 -0.69 11.23 6.41
N SER A 32 -1.30 11.49 5.25
CA SER A 32 -2.76 11.49 5.08
C SER A 32 -3.40 10.16 5.47
N HIS A 33 -2.77 9.05 5.08
CA HIS A 33 -3.25 7.69 5.35
C HIS A 33 -2.69 7.08 6.65
N GLY A 34 -1.81 7.76 7.37
CA GLY A 34 -1.13 7.23 8.56
C GLY A 34 -0.20 6.05 8.29
N ILE A 35 0.30 5.90 7.06
CA ILE A 35 1.17 4.78 6.64
C ILE A 35 2.62 5.26 6.59
N ASN A 36 3.57 4.38 6.90
CA ASN A 36 4.98 4.69 6.71
C ASN A 36 5.33 4.81 5.21
N ALA A 37 5.91 5.94 4.79
CA ALA A 37 6.33 6.17 3.41
C ALA A 37 7.28 5.07 2.87
N ASN A 38 8.08 4.43 3.73
CA ASN A 38 8.93 3.31 3.34
C ASN A 38 8.13 2.07 2.91
N VAL A 39 6.93 1.89 3.46
CA VAL A 39 6.02 0.80 3.06
C VAL A 39 5.47 1.07 1.66
N ILE A 40 5.06 2.31 1.38
CA ILE A 40 4.55 2.72 0.06
C ILE A 40 5.63 2.57 -1.02
N ARG A 41 6.89 2.94 -0.72
CA ARG A 41 8.03 2.73 -1.62
C ARG A 41 8.25 1.26 -1.96
N LYS A 42 7.99 0.34 -1.04
CA LYS A 42 8.04 -1.10 -1.30
C LYS A 42 6.90 -1.57 -2.20
N TRP A 43 5.76 -0.89 -2.19
CA TRP A 43 4.61 -1.22 -3.04
C TRP A 43 4.76 -0.74 -4.47
N LEU A 44 5.36 0.43 -4.71
CA LEU A 44 5.56 0.98 -6.06
C LEU A 44 6.09 -0.04 -7.09
N PRO A 45 7.22 -0.74 -6.87
CA PRO A 45 7.71 -1.73 -7.83
C PRO A 45 6.80 -2.97 -7.91
N LEU A 46 6.16 -3.38 -6.82
CA LEU A 46 5.24 -4.54 -6.80
C LEU A 46 3.99 -4.28 -7.65
N PHE A 47 3.46 -3.05 -7.61
CA PHE A 47 2.29 -2.65 -8.39
C PHE A 47 2.63 -2.33 -9.85
N ARG A 48 3.87 -1.92 -10.14
CA ARG A 48 4.34 -1.64 -11.51
C ARG A 48 4.71 -2.89 -12.29
N ASP A 49 5.31 -3.88 -11.63
CA ASP A 49 5.84 -5.09 -12.26
C ASP A 49 4.79 -6.20 -12.35
N HIS A 50 3.88 -6.33 -11.36
CA HIS A 50 2.88 -7.39 -11.41
C HIS A 50 1.71 -7.14 -10.43
N PRO A 51 0.49 -6.80 -10.90
CA PRO A 51 -0.69 -6.73 -10.01
C PRO A 51 -1.13 -8.10 -9.45
N ASN A 52 -0.44 -9.20 -9.78
CA ASN A 52 -0.94 -10.57 -9.57
C ASN A 52 0.11 -11.64 -9.18
N ARG A 53 1.42 -11.37 -9.11
CA ARG A 53 2.36 -12.36 -8.55
C ARG A 53 2.41 -12.24 -7.04
N ARG A 54 1.43 -12.89 -6.42
CA ARG A 54 1.53 -13.61 -5.14
C ARG A 54 2.60 -13.03 -4.20
N ALA A 55 2.24 -11.97 -3.47
CA ALA A 55 2.97 -11.63 -2.25
C ALA A 55 2.90 -12.85 -1.31
N PRO A 56 4.03 -13.37 -0.79
CA PRO A 56 4.00 -14.44 0.19
C PRO A 56 3.43 -13.88 1.49
N GLY A 57 2.16 -14.22 1.77
CA GLY A 57 1.50 -13.98 3.06
C GLY A 57 0.46 -12.85 3.13
N SER A 58 -0.36 -12.61 2.10
CA SER A 58 -1.62 -11.87 2.29
C SER A 58 -2.77 -12.86 2.54
N GLY A 59 -2.82 -13.38 3.77
CA GLY A 59 -4.08 -13.82 4.37
C GLY A 59 -4.75 -12.61 5.00
N ASP A 60 -6.08 -12.64 5.01
CA ASP A 60 -7.00 -11.75 5.73
C ASP A 60 -7.31 -10.42 5.03
N ASP A 61 -8.21 -10.51 4.04
CA ASP A 61 -9.13 -9.44 3.68
C ASP A 61 -10.17 -9.34 4.81
N ARG A 62 -9.82 -8.66 5.92
CA ARG A 62 -10.83 -8.23 6.89
C ARG A 62 -11.18 -6.79 6.60
N GLU A 63 -12.30 -6.68 5.90
CA GLU A 63 -13.25 -5.58 5.87
C GLU A 63 -13.22 -4.80 7.20
N ILE A 64 -12.47 -3.70 7.23
CA ILE A 64 -12.59 -2.68 8.26
C ILE A 64 -13.63 -1.67 7.77
N ARG A 65 -14.87 -1.89 8.22
CA ARG A 65 -15.95 -0.90 8.26
C ARG A 65 -15.68 0.15 9.32
#